data_AF-A0A7I7JYA3-F1
#
_entry.id   AF-A0A7I7JYA3-F1
#
_cell.length_a   1.000
_cell.length_b   1.000
_cell.length_c   1.000
_cell.angle_alpha   90.00
_cell.angle_beta   90.00
_cell.angle_gamma   90.00
#
_symmetry.space_group_name_H-M   'P 1'
#
loop_
_entity.id
_entity.type
_entity.pdbx_description
1 polymer ?
#
loop_
_entity_poly.entity_id
_entity_poly.type
_entity_poly.pdbx_seq_one_letter_code
_entity_poly.pdbx_strand_id
1 'polypeptide(L)' 'MEHRDRLARLGVEHLEAALSARGRRIIVADQGETVDDLVRDMIEVLTSMCARLYGRRGAPNRAMRAVTAIKQAEVVAGG' A
#
# COMPACT_ATOMS: atom_id res chain seq x y z
N MET A 1 0.91 1.64 -24.46
CA MET A 1 1.02 0.61 -23.40
C MET A 1 0.54 -0.69 -23.98
N GLU A 2 1.17 -1.82 -23.68
CA GLU A 2 0.70 -3.09 -24.22
C GLU A 2 -0.64 -3.45 -23.59
N HIS A 3 -0.75 -3.55 -22.27
CA HIS A 3 -1.99 -3.94 -21.59
C HIS A 3 -2.44 -2.86 -20.58
N ARG A 4 -3.73 -2.83 -20.25
CA ARG A 4 -4.32 -1.82 -19.35
C ARG A 4 -3.87 -2.01 -17.89
N ASP A 5 -3.78 -3.25 -17.44
CA ASP A 5 -3.29 -3.64 -16.11
C ASP A 5 -1.82 -3.27 -15.85
N ARG A 6 -0.98 -3.27 -16.89
CA ARG A 6 0.41 -2.76 -16.82
C ARG A 6 0.51 -1.27 -16.51
N LEU A 7 -0.54 -0.50 -16.81
CA LEU A 7 -0.59 0.92 -16.45
C LEU A 7 -0.95 1.08 -14.98
N ALA A 8 -2.02 0.43 -14.54
CA ALA A 8 -2.41 0.32 -13.14
C ALA A 8 -3.49 -0.77 -12.98
N ARG A 9 -3.46 -1.49 -11.84
CA ARG A 9 -4.50 -2.48 -11.53
C ARG A 9 -5.86 -1.87 -11.20
N LEU A 10 -5.85 -0.67 -10.63
CA LEU A 10 -7.03 0.08 -10.20
C LEU A 10 -6.83 1.56 -10.57
N GLY A 11 -7.92 2.30 -10.82
CA GLY A 11 -7.83 3.75 -11.00
C GLY A 11 -7.37 4.22 -12.38
N VAL A 12 -7.35 3.33 -13.39
CA VAL A 12 -6.96 3.70 -14.76
C VAL A 12 -7.87 4.79 -15.32
N GLU A 13 -9.16 4.72 -15.03
CA GLU A 13 -10.16 5.71 -15.42
C GLU A 13 -9.87 7.11 -14.85
N HIS A 14 -9.32 7.19 -13.63
CA HIS A 14 -8.90 8.45 -13.03
C HIS A 14 -7.68 9.01 -13.75
N LEU A 15 -6.75 8.14 -14.14
CA LEU A 15 -5.58 8.51 -14.92
C LEU A 15 -5.97 9.03 -16.30
N GLU A 16 -6.88 8.34 -16.99
CA GLU A 16 -7.42 8.72 -18.28
C GLU A 16 -8.14 10.06 -18.22
N ALA A 17 -8.97 10.29 -17.20
CA ALA A 17 -9.65 11.56 -16.98
C ALA A 17 -8.65 12.71 -16.77
N ALA A 18 -7.63 12.49 -15.94
CA ALA A 18 -6.59 13.49 -15.68
C ALA A 18 -5.74 13.81 -16.92
N LEU A 19 -5.46 12.82 -17.77
CA LEU A 19 -4.74 13.02 -19.02
C LEU A 19 -5.61 13.75 -20.05
N SER A 20 -6.88 13.38 -20.16
CA SER A 20 -7.86 13.98 -21.07
C SER A 20 -8.09 15.45 -20.76
N ALA A 21 -8.15 15.81 -19.47
CA ALA A 21 -8.21 17.20 -19.03
C ALA A 21 -7.00 18.04 -19.49
N ARG A 22 -5.88 17.40 -19.83
CA ARG A 22 -4.68 18.03 -20.39
C ARG A 22 -4.51 17.77 -21.90
N GLY A 23 -5.56 17.38 -22.61
CA GLY A 23 -5.54 17.12 -24.05
C GLY A 23 -4.69 15.91 -24.46
N ARG A 24 -4.44 14.96 -23.55
CA ARG A 24 -3.64 13.77 -23.80
C ARG A 24 -4.49 12.52 -23.64
N ARG A 25 -4.19 11.48 -24.43
CA ARG A 25 -4.92 10.20 -24.40
C ARG A 25 -3.97 9.03 -24.18
N ILE A 26 -4.46 8.00 -23.51
CA ILE A 26 -3.77 6.72 -23.40
C ILE A 26 -4.12 5.88 -24.62
N ILE A 27 -3.12 5.21 -25.19
CA ILE A 27 -3.32 4.22 -26.25
C ILE A 27 -2.85 2.87 -25.70
N VAL A 28 -3.79 1.92 -25.66
CA VAL A 28 -3.59 0.54 -25.26
C VAL A 28 -3.50 -0.31 -26.52
N ALA A 29 -2.38 -0.99 -26.72
CA ALA A 29 -2.08 -1.74 -27.93
C ALA A 29 -2.71 -3.14 -27.92
N ASP A 30 -2.91 -3.72 -26.74
CA ASP A 30 -3.54 -5.01 -26.49
C ASP A 30 -4.59 -4.89 -25.38
N GLN A 31 -5.81 -5.36 -25.65
CA GLN A 31 -6.92 -5.30 -24.72
C GLN A 31 -7.02 -6.54 -23.82
N GLY A 32 -6.11 -7.52 -23.98
CA GLY A 32 -5.99 -8.65 -23.07
C GLY A 32 -5.65 -8.21 -21.63
N GLU A 33 -6.06 -9.03 -20.66
CA GLU A 33 -5.60 -8.93 -19.27
C GLU A 33 -4.58 -10.03 -18.99
N THR A 34 -3.49 -9.72 -18.28
CA THR A 34 -2.53 -10.71 -17.80
C THR A 34 -3.05 -11.35 -16.50
N VAL A 35 -3.61 -12.55 -16.63
CA VAL A 35 -4.22 -13.30 -15.52
C VAL A 35 -3.21 -13.63 -14.40
N ASP A 36 -1.94 -13.87 -14.77
CA ASP A 36 -0.88 -14.23 -13.83
C ASP A 36 -0.57 -13.11 -12.81
N ASP A 37 -0.87 -11.85 -13.14
CA ASP A 37 -0.57 -10.71 -12.27
C ASP A 37 -1.69 -10.45 -11.24
N LEU A 38 -2.90 -11.00 -11.44
CA LEU A 38 -4.05 -10.73 -10.55
C LEU A 38 -3.85 -11.22 -9.12
N VAL A 39 -3.40 -12.48 -8.98
CA VAL A 39 -3.22 -13.09 -7.66
C VAL A 39 -2.14 -12.35 -6.90
N ARG A 40 -1.06 -11.97 -7.59
CA ARG A 40 0.05 -11.21 -7.01
C ARG A 40 -0.40 -9.85 -6.51
N ASP A 41 -1.10 -9.08 -7.36
CA ASP A 41 -1.59 -7.75 -7.00
C ASP A 41 -2.52 -7.82 -5.78
N MET A 42 -3.37 -8.85 -5.71
CA MET A 42 -4.28 -9.04 -4.57
C MET A 42 -3.51 -9.33 -3.27
N ILE A 43 -2.47 -10.16 -3.33
CA ILE A 43 -1.59 -10.43 -2.18
C ILE A 43 -0.91 -9.15 -1.71
N GLU A 44 -0.41 -8.31 -2.62
CA GLU A 44 0.26 -7.06 -2.28
C GLU A 44 -0.69 -6.05 -1.61
N VAL A 45 -1.90 -5.87 -2.17
CA VAL A 45 -2.92 -4.98 -1.61
C VAL A 45 -3.36 -5.46 -0.22
N LEU A 46 -3.66 -6.75 -0.06
CA LEU A 46 -4.07 -7.31 1.22
C LEU A 46 -2.94 -7.23 2.25
N THR A 47 -1.70 -7.48 1.85
CA THR A 47 -0.53 -7.35 2.72
C THR A 47 -0.38 -5.93 3.24
N SER A 48 -0.47 -4.94 2.35
CA SER A 48 -0.42 -3.51 2.72
C SER A 48 -1.57 -3.13 3.67
N MET A 49 -2.79 -3.57 3.38
CA MET A 49 -3.96 -3.31 4.23
C MET A 49 -3.80 -3.95 5.62
N CYS A 50 -3.39 -5.21 5.68
CA CYS A 50 -3.11 -5.92 6.94
C CYS A 50 -2.01 -5.21 7.73
N ALA A 51 -0.90 -4.82 7.09
CA ALA A 51 0.18 -4.09 7.74
C ALA A 51 -0.30 -2.76 8.33
N ARG A 52 -1.15 -2.00 7.61
CA ARG A 52 -1.73 -0.74 8.10
C ARG A 52 -2.71 -0.96 9.26
N LEU A 53 -3.62 -1.92 9.11
CA LEU A 53 -4.64 -2.21 10.09
C LEU A 53 -4.03 -2.75 11.39
N TYR A 54 -3.21 -3.79 11.31
CA TYR A 54 -2.57 -4.41 12.47
C TYR A 54 -1.39 -3.59 13.00
N GLY A 55 -0.71 -2.83 12.15
CA GLY A 55 0.23 -1.79 12.55
C GLY A 55 -0.44 -0.76 13.46
N ARG A 56 -1.60 -0.24 13.07
CA ARG A 56 -2.39 0.71 13.89
C ARG A 56 -2.94 0.07 15.16
N ARG A 57 -3.51 -1.13 15.08
CA ARG A 57 -4.06 -1.85 16.26
C ARG A 57 -2.99 -2.12 17.31
N GLY A 58 -1.77 -2.48 16.89
CA GLY A 58 -0.66 -2.73 17.80
C GLY A 58 0.05 -1.46 18.29
N ALA A 59 -0.19 -0.29 17.69
CA ALA A 59 0.55 0.93 17.99
C ALA A 59 0.43 1.38 19.47
N PRO A 60 -0.76 1.40 20.10
CA PRO A 60 -0.88 1.77 21.51
C PRO A 60 -0.13 0.81 22.44
N ASN A 61 -0.23 -0.51 22.19
CA ASN A 61 0.48 -1.50 22.99
C ASN A 61 2.01 -1.37 22.83
N ARG A 62 2.50 -1.15 21.61
CA ARG A 62 3.93 -0.89 21.37
C ARG A 62 4.41 0.39 22.07
N ALA A 63 3.62 1.47 22.02
CA ALA A 63 3.92 2.73 22.72
C ALA A 63 3.99 2.53 24.24
N MET A 64 3.01 1.85 24.84
CA MET A 64 3.00 1.53 26.26
C MET A 64 4.24 0.70 26.65
N ARG A 65 4.54 -0.36 25.90
CA ARG A 65 5.73 -1.20 26.15
C ARG A 65 7.03 -0.41 26.06
N ALA A 66 7.14 0.52 25.11
CA ALA A 66 8.32 1.38 24.98
C ALA A 66 8.48 2.31 26.19
N VAL A 67 7.41 2.96 26.63
CA VAL A 67 7.45 3.84 27.83
C VAL A 67 7.79 3.02 29.08
N THR A 68 7.19 1.85 29.27
CA THR A 68 7.49 0.98 30.41
C THR A 68 8.95 0.53 30.41
N ALA A 69 9.50 0.16 29.24
CA ALA A 69 10.89 -0.23 29.12
C ALA A 69 11.87 0.92 29.48
N ILE A 70 11.57 2.15 29.07
CA ILE A 70 12.36 3.33 29.44
C ILE A 70 12.35 3.54 30.95
N LYS A 71 11.16 3.50 31.57
CA LYS A 71 11.03 3.64 33.03
C LYS A 71 11.79 2.56 33.80
N GLN A 72 11.76 1.32 33.31
CA GLN A 72 12.52 0.23 33.93
C GLN A 72 14.03 0.43 33.79
N ALA A 73 14.50 0.91 32.63
CA ALA A 73 15.92 1.20 32.42
C ALA A 73 16.42 2.34 33.32
N GLU A 74 15.62 3.38 33.56
CA GLU A 74 15.95 4.48 34.49
C GLU A 74 16.08 3.99 35.93
N VAL A 75 15.19 3.09 36.38
CA VAL A 75 15.25 2.50 37.72
C VAL A 75 16.49 1.61 37.91
N VAL A 76 16.90 0.88 36.87
CA VAL A 76 18.10 0.01 36.91
C VAL A 76 19.40 0.81 36.84
N ALA A 77 19.40 1.99 36.20
CA ALA A 77 20.60 2.84 36.10
C ALA A 77 20.82 3.77 37.31
N GLY A 78 19.79 4.00 38.13
CA GLY A 78 19.83 4.89 39.29
C GLY A 78 19.98 4.20 40.65
N GLY A 79 20.04 2.87 40.69
CA GLY A 79 20.32 2.07 41.90
C GLY A 79 21.68 1.39 41.81
#